data_AF-A0A8C6M2F2-F1
#
_entry.id   AF-A0A8C6M2F2-F1
#
_cell.length_a   1.000
_cell.length_b   1.000
_cell.length_c   1.000
_cell.angle_alpha   90.00
_cell.angle_beta   90.00
_cell.angle_gamma   90.00
#
_symmetry.space_group_name_H-M   'P 1'
#
loop_
_entity.id
_entity.type
_entity.pdbx_description
1 polymer ?
#
loop_
_entity_poly.entity_id
_entity_poly.type
_entity_poly.pdbx_seq_one_letter_code
_entity_poly.pdbx_strand_id
1 'polypeptide(L)'
;MEREAAAVTDLSELTPALMLEKHKTHEEHEKAKLLARRLEQKEQELATISNFYKEKLDVLEKKNFDNYRQTTEQYSQAAANTEARLRTRPTAPVCSELQAKVLQCYRENPQQTLHCSSLANQYMTCVQQAKKSSLTNHG
;
A
#
# COMPACT_ATOMS: atom_id res chain seq x y z
N MET A 1 7.31 22.91 -94.28
CA MET A 1 8.19 21.89 -93.67
C MET A 1 8.98 22.39 -92.45
N GLU A 2 8.98 23.68 -92.10
CA GLU A 2 9.77 24.19 -90.96
C GLU A 2 9.01 24.29 -89.62
N ARG A 3 7.67 24.16 -89.61
CA ARG A 3 6.86 24.20 -88.38
C ARG A 3 6.81 22.86 -87.62
N GLU A 4 7.01 21.74 -88.29
CA GLU A 4 7.04 20.42 -87.66
C GLU A 4 8.39 20.14 -86.99
N ALA A 5 9.49 20.71 -87.50
CA ALA A 5 10.82 20.56 -86.90
C ALA A 5 10.94 21.22 -85.52
N ALA A 6 10.33 22.40 -85.33
CA ALA A 6 10.41 23.17 -84.08
C ALA A 6 9.60 22.56 -82.92
N ALA A 7 8.47 21.90 -83.22
CA ALA A 7 7.65 21.23 -82.20
C ALA A 7 8.24 19.86 -81.78
N VAL A 8 8.95 19.20 -82.69
CA VAL A 8 9.62 17.92 -82.42
C VAL A 8 10.89 18.11 -81.58
N THR A 9 11.61 19.22 -81.75
CA THR A 9 12.77 19.58 -80.92
C THR A 9 12.40 19.95 -79.48
N ASP A 10 11.30 20.68 -79.28
CA ASP A 10 10.80 21.09 -77.95
C ASP A 10 10.34 19.89 -77.11
N LEU A 11 9.65 18.92 -77.72
CA LEU A 11 9.26 17.67 -77.06
C LEU A 11 10.45 16.75 -76.77
N SER A 12 11.47 16.78 -77.63
CA SER A 12 12.72 15.99 -77.51
C SER A 12 13.63 16.48 -76.38
N GLU A 13 13.67 17.80 -76.10
CA GLU A 13 14.44 18.38 -74.98
C GLU A 13 13.72 18.24 -73.63
N LEU A 14 12.38 18.20 -73.62
CA LEU A 14 11.57 17.95 -72.41
C LEU A 14 11.67 16.50 -71.91
N THR A 15 11.92 15.54 -72.81
CA THR A 15 12.02 14.11 -72.45
C THR A 15 13.17 13.74 -71.52
N PRO A 16 14.43 14.19 -71.72
CA PRO A 16 15.54 13.92 -70.79
C PRO A 16 15.34 14.47 -69.38
N ALA A 17 14.84 15.71 -69.25
CA ALA A 17 14.59 16.33 -67.94
C ALA A 17 13.48 15.61 -67.18
N LEU A 18 12.40 15.23 -67.87
CA LEU A 18 11.32 14.43 -67.29
C LEU A 18 11.81 13.04 -66.83
N MET A 19 12.70 12.41 -67.60
CA MET A 19 13.28 11.11 -67.25
C MET A 19 14.18 11.20 -66.00
N LEU A 20 14.97 12.28 -65.87
CA LEU A 20 15.80 12.53 -64.69
C LEU A 20 14.95 12.77 -63.43
N GLU A 21 13.91 13.58 -63.52
CA GLU A 21 12.98 13.82 -62.40
C GLU A 21 12.21 12.54 -62.01
N LYS A 22 11.79 11.74 -63.00
CA LYS A 22 11.18 10.43 -62.73
C LYS A 22 12.14 9.47 -62.01
N HIS A 23 13.42 9.49 -62.38
CA HIS A 23 14.44 8.67 -61.71
C HIS A 23 14.69 9.17 -60.27
N LYS A 24 14.78 10.47 -60.07
CA LYS A 24 14.97 11.08 -58.74
C LYS A 24 13.79 10.81 -57.81
N THR A 25 12.57 11.01 -58.29
CA THR A 25 11.35 10.70 -57.52
C THR A 25 11.24 9.21 -57.19
N HIS A 26 11.63 8.32 -58.12
CA HIS A 26 11.72 6.89 -57.83
C HIS A 26 12.76 6.56 -56.76
N GLU A 27 13.95 7.17 -56.82
CA GLU A 27 14.99 7.00 -55.80
C GLU A 27 14.54 7.51 -54.42
N GLU A 28 13.89 8.67 -54.37
CA GLU A 28 13.30 9.22 -53.14
C GLU A 28 12.20 8.32 -52.58
N HIS A 29 11.34 7.77 -53.44
CA HIS A 29 10.30 6.81 -53.05
C HIS A 29 10.88 5.54 -52.42
N GLU A 30 11.92 4.95 -53.03
CA GLU A 30 12.55 3.75 -52.47
C GLU A 30 13.28 4.03 -51.15
N LYS A 31 13.90 5.20 -50.99
CA LYS A 31 14.48 5.65 -49.71
C LYS A 31 13.40 5.80 -48.64
N ALA A 32 12.29 6.46 -48.96
CA ALA A 32 11.16 6.63 -48.04
C ALA A 32 10.58 5.28 -47.60
N LYS A 33 10.43 4.33 -48.53
CA LYS A 33 9.96 2.97 -48.26
C LYS A 33 10.90 2.19 -47.34
N LEU A 34 12.22 2.34 -47.51
CA LEU A 34 13.19 1.72 -46.62
C LEU A 34 13.12 2.30 -45.20
N LEU A 35 13.00 3.62 -45.08
CA LEU A 35 12.86 4.30 -43.79
C LEU A 35 11.56 3.91 -43.09
N ALA A 36 10.44 3.83 -43.82
CA ALA A 36 9.16 3.39 -43.29
C ALA A 36 9.23 1.97 -42.69
N ARG A 37 9.88 1.03 -43.39
CA ARG A 37 10.10 -0.34 -42.86
C ARG A 37 10.95 -0.34 -41.61
N ARG A 38 12.00 0.47 -41.55
CA ARG A 38 12.86 0.59 -40.35
C ARG A 38 12.08 1.19 -39.18
N LEU A 39 11.23 2.19 -39.43
CA LEU A 39 10.39 2.80 -38.41
C LEU A 39 9.40 1.77 -37.86
N GLU A 40 8.72 1.02 -38.72
CA GLU A 40 7.78 -0.03 -38.31
C GLU A 40 8.46 -1.10 -37.44
N GLN A 41 9.68 -1.52 -37.78
CA GLN A 41 10.47 -2.43 -36.94
C GLN A 41 10.74 -1.84 -35.56
N LYS A 42 11.11 -0.55 -35.48
CA LYS A 42 11.35 0.13 -34.21
C LYS A 42 10.08 0.31 -33.38
N GLU A 43 8.95 0.59 -34.02
CA GLU A 43 7.66 0.67 -33.35
C GLU A 43 7.23 -0.70 -32.78
N GLN A 44 7.46 -1.80 -33.50
CA GLN A 44 7.21 -3.14 -33.01
C GLN A 44 8.12 -3.53 -31.83
N GLU A 45 9.41 -3.20 -31.90
CA GLU A 45 10.35 -3.38 -30.77
C GLU A 45 9.88 -2.60 -29.54
N LEU A 46 9.52 -1.33 -29.70
CA LEU A 46 9.02 -0.48 -28.61
C LEU A 46 7.70 -0.99 -28.03
N ALA A 47 6.77 -1.43 -28.87
CA ALA A 47 5.50 -1.99 -28.43
C ALA A 47 5.70 -3.28 -27.60
N THR A 48 6.61 -4.15 -28.03
CA THR A 48 6.96 -5.38 -27.32
C THR A 48 7.52 -5.06 -25.93
N ILE A 49 8.47 -4.13 -25.85
CA ILE A 49 9.07 -3.70 -24.58
C ILE A 49 8.03 -3.03 -23.67
N SER A 50 7.21 -2.15 -24.23
CA SER A 50 6.15 -1.46 -23.49
C SER A 50 5.16 -2.45 -22.87
N ASN A 51 4.70 -3.43 -23.65
CA ASN A 51 3.76 -4.44 -23.19
C ASN A 51 4.37 -5.32 -22.09
N PHE A 52 5.63 -5.73 -22.25
CA PHE A 52 6.34 -6.48 -21.22
C PHE A 52 6.39 -5.73 -19.89
N TYR A 53 6.78 -4.46 -19.90
CA TYR A 53 6.87 -3.68 -18.66
C TYR A 53 5.50 -3.36 -18.06
N LYS A 54 4.48 -3.12 -18.88
CA LYS A 54 3.09 -2.95 -18.40
C LYS A 54 2.60 -4.19 -17.64
N GLU A 55 2.83 -5.39 -18.19
CA GLU A 55 2.44 -6.63 -17.52
C GLU A 55 3.23 -6.84 -16.21
N LYS A 56 4.53 -6.51 -16.19
CA LYS A 56 5.33 -6.58 -14.96
C LYS A 56 4.82 -5.63 -13.89
N LEU A 57 4.43 -4.41 -14.27
CA LEU A 57 3.88 -3.42 -13.34
C LEU A 57 2.54 -3.89 -12.76
N ASP A 58 1.62 -4.39 -13.60
CA ASP A 58 0.33 -4.92 -13.14
C ASP A 58 0.49 -6.05 -12.11
N VAL A 59 1.41 -6.99 -12.38
CA VAL A 59 1.74 -8.07 -11.44
C VAL A 59 2.31 -7.53 -10.12
N LEU A 60 3.18 -6.52 -10.17
CA LEU A 60 3.77 -5.90 -8.97
C LEU A 60 2.73 -5.15 -8.16
N GLU A 61 1.88 -4.35 -8.81
CA GLU A 61 0.80 -3.60 -8.18
C GLU A 61 -0.19 -4.53 -7.49
N LYS A 62 -0.62 -5.60 -8.17
CA LYS A 62 -1.50 -6.61 -7.58
C LYS A 62 -0.87 -7.28 -6.36
N LYS A 63 0.39 -7.70 -6.45
CA LYS A 63 1.12 -8.29 -5.32
C LYS A 63 1.28 -7.32 -4.16
N ASN A 64 1.52 -6.04 -4.44
CA ASN A 64 1.67 -5.03 -3.40
C ASN A 64 0.33 -4.82 -2.65
N PHE A 65 -0.77 -4.73 -3.41
CA PHE A 65 -2.12 -4.60 -2.86
C PHE A 65 -2.49 -5.79 -1.96
N ASP A 66 -2.27 -7.03 -2.44
CA ASP A 66 -2.57 -8.24 -1.66
C ASP A 66 -1.71 -8.32 -0.38
N ASN A 67 -0.42 -7.99 -0.45
CA ASN A 67 0.45 -7.94 0.72
C ASN A 67 0.02 -6.87 1.73
N TYR A 68 -0.37 -5.69 1.26
CA TYR A 68 -0.85 -4.62 2.13
C TYR A 68 -2.11 -5.08 2.87
N ARG A 69 -3.11 -5.60 2.14
CA ARG A 69 -4.35 -6.12 2.72
C ARG A 69 -4.07 -7.18 3.79
N GLN A 70 -3.28 -8.20 3.44
CA GLN A 70 -2.95 -9.28 4.36
C GLN A 70 -2.21 -8.77 5.60
N THR A 71 -1.27 -7.84 5.43
CA THR A 71 -0.50 -7.27 6.54
C THR A 71 -1.39 -6.47 7.48
N THR A 72 -2.31 -5.65 6.93
CA THR A 72 -3.28 -4.88 7.70
C THR A 72 -4.20 -5.80 8.49
N GLU A 73 -4.72 -6.86 7.87
CA GLU A 73 -5.58 -7.86 8.54
C GLU A 73 -4.84 -8.57 9.67
N GLN A 74 -3.63 -9.07 9.41
CA GLN A 74 -2.81 -9.76 10.42
C GLN A 74 -2.46 -8.84 11.59
N TYR A 75 -2.09 -7.59 11.32
CA TYR A 75 -1.80 -6.62 12.37
C TYR A 75 -3.04 -6.33 13.23
N SER A 76 -4.18 -6.06 12.59
CA SER A 76 -5.45 -5.82 13.28
C SER A 76 -5.83 -7.01 14.17
N GLN A 77 -5.70 -8.22 13.65
CA GLN A 77 -5.99 -9.44 14.41
C GLN A 77 -5.02 -9.64 15.58
N ALA A 78 -3.72 -9.39 15.37
CA ALA A 78 -2.72 -9.47 16.43
C ALA A 78 -2.97 -8.44 17.54
N ALA A 79 -3.34 -7.20 17.16
CA ALA A 79 -3.70 -6.15 18.08
C ALA A 79 -4.95 -6.52 18.89
N ALA A 80 -6.02 -6.99 18.24
CA ALA A 80 -7.25 -7.43 18.90
C ALA A 80 -6.99 -8.61 19.87
N ASN A 81 -6.17 -9.58 19.46
CA ASN A 81 -5.79 -10.71 20.32
C ASN A 81 -4.98 -10.25 21.54
N THR A 82 -4.09 -9.28 21.36
CA THR A 82 -3.29 -8.70 22.45
C THR A 82 -4.18 -7.93 23.41
N GLU A 83 -5.08 -7.11 22.88
CA GLU A 83 -6.06 -6.36 23.67
C GLU A 83 -6.98 -7.29 24.47
N ALA A 84 -7.48 -8.36 23.86
CA ALA A 84 -8.27 -9.36 24.56
C ALA A 84 -7.49 -9.97 25.74
N ARG A 85 -6.24 -10.39 25.52
CA ARG A 85 -5.38 -10.94 26.59
C ARG A 85 -5.12 -9.95 27.71
N LEU A 86 -4.86 -8.68 27.39
CA LEU A 86 -4.62 -7.64 28.40
C LEU A 86 -5.89 -7.28 29.18
N ARG A 87 -7.05 -7.19 28.51
CA ARG A 87 -8.33 -6.88 29.16
C ARG A 87 -8.87 -8.03 30.02
N THR A 88 -8.47 -9.27 29.76
CA THR A 88 -8.98 -10.47 30.45
C THR A 88 -8.53 -10.69 31.89
N ARG A 89 -7.76 -9.78 32.50
CA ARG A 89 -7.60 -9.82 33.96
C ARG A 89 -8.58 -8.83 34.58
N PRO A 90 -9.85 -9.20 34.84
CA PRO A 90 -10.64 -8.47 35.80
C PRO A 90 -9.84 -8.53 37.10
N THR A 91 -9.26 -7.41 37.48
CA THR A 91 -8.69 -7.23 38.81
C THR A 91 -9.86 -7.28 39.76
N ALA A 92 -10.19 -8.50 40.20
CA ALA A 92 -11.18 -8.70 41.25
C ALA A 92 -10.80 -7.76 42.41
N PRO A 93 -11.72 -6.91 42.89
CA PRO A 93 -11.40 -5.97 43.95
C PRO A 93 -10.93 -6.76 45.16
N VAL A 94 -9.67 -6.57 45.53
CA VAL A 94 -9.07 -7.30 46.64
C VAL A 94 -9.63 -6.74 47.95
N CYS A 95 -9.92 -7.60 48.92
CA CYS A 95 -10.47 -7.22 50.22
C CYS A 95 -11.89 -6.59 50.15
N SER A 96 -12.67 -6.83 49.09
CA SER A 96 -14.01 -6.25 48.90
C SER A 96 -14.96 -6.46 50.08
N GLU A 97 -15.01 -7.68 50.61
CA GLU A 97 -15.84 -8.03 51.78
C GLU A 97 -15.42 -7.27 53.04
N LEU A 98 -14.11 -7.15 53.28
CA LEU A 98 -13.58 -6.39 54.43
C LEU A 98 -13.83 -4.90 54.25
N GLN A 99 -13.69 -4.38 53.02
CA GLN A 99 -13.99 -2.98 52.69
C GLN A 99 -15.46 -2.66 52.98
N ALA A 100 -16.39 -3.51 52.56
CA ALA A 100 -17.81 -3.34 52.81
C ALA A 100 -18.12 -3.31 54.32
N LYS A 101 -17.53 -4.24 55.09
CA LYS A 101 -17.70 -4.31 56.55
C LYS A 101 -17.12 -3.10 57.27
N VAL A 102 -15.93 -2.63 56.90
CA VAL A 102 -15.32 -1.41 57.48
C VAL A 102 -16.21 -0.19 57.23
N LEU A 103 -16.67 -0.02 56.00
CA LEU A 103 -17.54 1.11 55.64
C LEU A 103 -18.87 1.05 56.38
N GLN A 104 -19.45 -0.14 56.53
CA GLN A 104 -20.67 -0.35 57.30
C GLN A 104 -20.46 0.02 58.78
N CYS A 105 -19.38 -0.46 59.40
CA CYS A 105 -19.09 -0.16 60.80
C CYS A 105 -18.98 1.35 61.07
N TYR A 106 -18.29 2.10 60.20
CA TYR A 106 -18.18 3.56 60.38
C TYR A 106 -19.51 4.29 60.17
N ARG A 107 -20.39 3.81 59.28
CA ARG A 107 -21.75 4.37 59.15
C ARG A 107 -22.59 4.14 60.40
N GLU A 108 -22.46 2.97 61.02
CA GLU A 108 -23.19 2.61 62.23
C GLU A 108 -22.62 3.28 63.49
N ASN A 109 -21.34 3.68 63.48
CA ASN A 109 -20.62 4.21 64.64
C ASN A 109 -19.96 5.59 64.39
N PRO A 110 -20.71 6.63 63.96
CA PRO A 110 -20.13 7.91 63.51
C PRO A 110 -19.40 8.69 64.60
N GLN A 111 -19.77 8.51 65.88
CA GLN A 111 -19.14 9.18 67.03
C GLN A 111 -18.23 8.22 67.84
N GLN A 112 -18.18 6.94 67.46
CA GLN A 112 -17.46 5.89 68.19
C GLN A 112 -16.60 5.06 67.24
N THR A 113 -15.89 5.75 66.35
CA THR A 113 -15.11 5.15 65.26
C THR A 113 -14.03 4.17 65.73
N LEU A 114 -13.56 4.31 66.96
CA LEU A 114 -12.59 3.39 67.58
C LEU A 114 -13.13 1.96 67.73
N HIS A 115 -14.45 1.74 67.80
CA HIS A 115 -15.02 0.39 67.79
C HIS A 115 -14.76 -0.35 66.47
N CYS A 116 -14.53 0.37 65.38
CA CYS A 116 -14.21 -0.20 64.07
C CYS A 116 -12.72 -0.49 63.88
N SER A 117 -11.86 -0.16 64.85
CA SER A 117 -10.39 -0.25 64.73
C SER A 117 -9.89 -1.66 64.38
N SER A 118 -10.42 -2.70 65.03
CA SER A 118 -10.07 -4.09 64.73
C SER A 118 -10.39 -4.45 63.27
N LEU A 119 -11.56 -4.03 62.78
CA LEU A 119 -12.01 -4.29 61.42
C LEU A 119 -11.20 -3.51 60.39
N ALA A 120 -10.85 -2.25 60.69
CA ALA A 120 -9.98 -1.42 59.87
C ALA A 120 -8.55 -2.01 59.77
N ASN A 121 -8.02 -2.56 60.87
CA ASN A 121 -6.73 -3.24 60.87
C ASN A 121 -6.76 -4.51 60.00
N GLN A 122 -7.82 -5.32 60.09
CA GLN A 122 -7.97 -6.50 59.22
C GLN A 122 -8.02 -6.14 57.74
N TYR A 123 -8.76 -5.09 57.38
CA TYR A 123 -8.77 -4.56 56.02
C TYR A 123 -7.37 -4.10 55.58
N MET A 124 -6.65 -3.36 56.42
CA MET A 124 -5.30 -2.89 56.13
C MET A 124 -4.31 -4.05 55.92
N THR A 125 -4.36 -5.09 56.77
CA THR A 125 -3.54 -6.29 56.62
C THR A 125 -3.83 -7.00 55.29
N CYS A 126 -5.11 -7.14 54.93
CA CYS A 126 -5.49 -7.72 53.64
C CYS A 126 -4.91 -6.93 52.46
N VAL A 127 -5.00 -5.59 52.48
CA VAL A 127 -4.45 -4.72 51.43
C VAL A 127 -2.93 -4.85 51.35
N GLN A 128 -2.23 -4.91 52.47
CA GLN A 128 -0.77 -5.07 52.51
C GLN A 128 -0.33 -6.44 51.96
N GLN A 129 -1.05 -7.51 52.30
CA GLN A 129 -0.81 -8.84 51.77
C GLN A 129 -1.03 -8.90 50.26
N ALA A 130 -2.12 -8.30 49.78
CA ALA A 130 -2.43 -8.18 48.36
C ALA A 130 -1.36 -7.39 47.58
N LYS A 131 -0.88 -6.29 48.16
CA LYS A 131 0.21 -5.50 47.59
C LYS A 131 1.50 -6.31 47.50
N LYS A 132 1.82 -7.08 48.55
CA LYS A 132 3.01 -7.94 48.57
C LYS A 132 2.92 -9.07 47.54
N SER A 133 1.77 -9.72 47.40
CA SER A 133 1.58 -10.81 46.42
C SER A 133 1.54 -10.34 44.97
N SER A 134 1.12 -9.09 44.71
CA SER A 134 1.16 -8.48 43.38
C SER A 134 2.57 -8.09 42.92
N LEU A 135 3.50 -7.85 43.83
CA LEU A 135 4.90 -7.50 43.52
C LEU A 135 5.80 -8.71 43.25
N THR A 136 5.32 -9.94 43.55
CA THR A 136 6.13 -11.17 43.49
C THR A 136 5.84 -12.07 42.29
N ASN A 137 5.03 -11.65 41.31
CA ASN A 137 4.75 -12.49 40.15
C ASN A 137 4.70 -11.67 38.87
N HIS A 138 5.78 -11.71 38.07
CA HIS A 138 5.77 -11.64 36.61
C HIS A 138 7.06 -12.32 36.09
N GLY A 139 6.99 -13.64 35.90
CA GLY A 139 7.89 -14.40 35.04
C GLY A 139 7.14 -14.77 33.76
#